data_AF-A0A354B1H1-F1
#
_entry.id   AF-A0A354B1H1-F1
#
_cell.length_a   1.000
_cell.length_b   1.000
_cell.length_c   1.000
_cell.angle_alpha   90.00
_cell.angle_beta   90.00
_cell.angle_gamma   90.00
#
_symmetry.space_group_name_H-M   'P 1'
#
loop_
_entity.id
_entity.type
_entity.pdbx_description
1 polymer ?
#
loop_
_entity_poly.entity_id
_entity_poly.type
_entity_poly.pdbx_seq_one_letter_code
_entity_poly.pdbx_strand_id
1 'polypeptide(L)' 'MVKPLLQVLLTIGWSFLGVILIYAGVQLFDALSPTDYRAEIRKGNVAAGLVMGAVILAIAAVVVAVLSS' A
#
# COMPACT_ATOMS: atom_id res chain seq x y z
N MET A 1 19.95 -17.96 22.36
CA MET A 1 20.19 -16.92 21.33
C MET A 1 19.28 -17.02 20.09
N VAL A 2 18.38 -18.01 19.99
CA VAL A 2 17.46 -18.19 18.84
C VAL A 2 16.22 -17.28 18.85
N LYS A 3 15.77 -16.82 20.02
CA LYS A 3 14.56 -15.98 20.16
C LYS A 3 14.65 -14.63 19.42
N PRO A 4 15.77 -13.89 19.47
CA PRO A 4 15.91 -12.63 18.71
C PRO A 4 15.91 -12.83 17.20
N LEU A 5 16.56 -13.89 16.71
CA LEU A 5 16.63 -14.20 15.28
C LEU A 5 15.23 -14.52 14.72
N LEU A 6 14.45 -15.30 15.46
CA LEU A 6 13.07 -15.61 15.09
C LEU A 6 12.20 -14.34 15.03
N GLN A 7 12.37 -13.42 15.99
CA GLN A 7 11.65 -12.14 15.98
C GLN A 7 11.95 -11.31 14.73
N VAL A 8 13.23 -11.19 14.35
CA VAL A 8 13.62 -10.47 13.13
C VAL A 8 12.98 -11.09 11.89
N LEU A 9 13.01 -12.42 11.77
CA LEU A 9 12.38 -13.13 10.66
C LEU A 9 10.87 -12.88 10.59
N LEU A 10 10.18 -12.92 11.74
CA LEU A 10 8.76 -12.61 11.82
C LEU A 10 8.46 -11.17 11.42
N THR A 11 9.24 -10.19 11.89
CA THR A 11 9.07 -8.78 11.53
C THR A 11 9.24 -8.56 10.03
N ILE A 12 10.23 -9.20 9.41
CA ILE A 12 10.42 -9.15 7.95
C ILE A 12 9.22 -9.77 7.23
N GLY A 13 8.74 -10.92 7.70
CA GLY A 13 7.56 -11.59 7.14
C GLY A 13 6.30 -10.72 7.19
N TRP A 14 6.01 -10.12 8.34
CA TRP A 14 4.87 -9.21 8.51
C TRP A 14 5.01 -7.93 7.69
N SER A 15 6.22 -7.38 7.58
CA SER A 15 6.50 -6.21 6.75
C SER A 15 6.25 -6.51 5.27
N PHE A 16 6.68 -7.68 4.80
CA PHE A 16 6.43 -8.14 3.43
C PHE A 16 4.94 -8.32 3.15
N LEU A 17 4.19 -8.92 4.10
CA LEU A 17 2.75 -9.05 4.00
C LEU A 17 2.07 -7.67 3.90
N GLY A 18 2.51 -6.68 4.69
CA GLY A 18 2.00 -5.31 4.61
C GLY A 18 2.19 -4.67 3.23
N VAL A 19 3.36 -4.84 2.62
CA VAL A 19 3.63 -4.34 1.26
C VAL A 19 2.68 -4.99 0.25
N ILE A 20 2.45 -6.31 0.35
CA ILE A 20 1.51 -7.02 -0.53
C ILE A 20 0.10 -6.47 -0.37
N LEU A 21 -0.37 -6.27 0.86
CA LEU A 21 -1.72 -5.75 1.13
C LEU A 21 -1.91 -4.35 0.58
N ILE A 22 -0.93 -3.45 0.75
CA ILE A 22 -0.98 -2.10 0.19
C ILE A 22 -1.05 -2.16 -1.34
N TYR A 23 -0.18 -2.95 -1.97
CA TYR A 23 -0.17 -3.10 -3.42
C TYR A 23 -1.50 -3.65 -3.95
N ALA A 24 -2.04 -4.70 -3.31
CA ALA A 24 -3.33 -5.28 -3.67
C ALA A 24 -4.47 -4.26 -3.50
N GLY A 25 -4.46 -3.47 -2.42
CA GLY A 25 -5.45 -2.43 -2.18
C GLY A 25 -5.43 -1.34 -3.25
N VAL A 26 -4.24 -0.91 -3.67
CA VAL A 26 -4.09 0.10 -4.73
C VAL A 26 -4.58 -0.45 -6.07
N GLN A 27 -4.24 -1.70 -6.40
CA GLN A 27 -4.72 -2.36 -7.62
C GLN A 27 -6.25 -2.54 -7.61
N LEU A 28 -6.83 -2.86 -6.45
CA LEU A 28 -8.28 -2.94 -6.30
C LEU A 28 -8.93 -1.57 -6.50
N PHE A 29 -8.34 -0.51 -5.94
CA PHE A 29 -8.83 0.85 -6.16
C PHE A 29 -8.75 1.26 -7.64
N ASP A 30 -7.62 1.00 -8.31
CA ASP A 30 -7.45 1.26 -9.75
C ASP A 30 -8.51 0.49 -10.58
N ALA A 31 -8.83 -0.75 -10.20
CA ALA A 31 -9.82 -1.58 -10.90
C ALA A 31 -11.27 -1.12 -10.67
N LEU A 32 -11.58 -0.55 -9.51
CA LEU A 32 -12.91 -0.03 -9.17
C LEU A 32 -13.12 1.40 -9.67
N SER A 33 -12.04 2.16 -9.84
CA SER A 33 -12.11 3.52 -10.34
C SER A 33 -12.52 3.55 -11.81
N PRO A 34 -13.49 4.39 -12.21
CA PRO A 34 -13.80 4.61 -13.61
C PRO A 34 -12.73 5.44 -14.34
N THR A 35 -11.78 6.03 -13.62
CA THR A 35 -10.74 6.92 -14.18
C THR A 35 -9.39 6.21 -14.23
N ASP A 36 -8.73 6.24 -15.39
CA ASP A 36 -7.34 5.79 -15.53
C ASP A 36 -6.37 6.86 -14.99
N TYR A 37 -6.12 6.79 -13.68
CA TYR A 37 -5.19 7.70 -13.01
C TYR A 37 -3.76 7.58 -13.54
N ARG A 38 -3.34 6.42 -14.04
CA ARG A 38 -1.99 6.23 -14.59
C ARG A 38 -1.83 6.98 -15.91
N ALA A 39 -2.85 6.95 -16.77
CA ALA A 39 -2.87 7.76 -17.97
C ALA A 39 -2.90 9.27 -17.65
N GLU A 40 -3.72 9.69 -16.68
CA GLU A 40 -3.79 11.10 -16.27
C GLU A 40 -2.47 11.62 -15.71
N ILE A 41 -1.79 10.85 -14.85
CA ILE A 41 -0.47 11.21 -14.32
C ILE A 41 0.56 11.35 -15.45
N ARG A 42 0.54 10.44 -16.45
CA ARG A 42 1.44 10.51 -17.63
C ARG A 42 1.19 11.74 -18.50
N LYS A 43 -0.05 12.27 -18.53
CA LYS A 43 -0.38 13.53 -19.21
C LYS A 43 0.04 14.77 -18.43
N GLY A 44 0.62 14.61 -17.24
CA GLY A 44 1.03 15.72 -16.38
C GLY A 44 -0.07 16.22 -15.44
N ASN A 45 -1.16 15.46 -15.26
CA ASN A 45 -2.22 15.84 -14.34
C ASN A 45 -1.77 15.65 -12.87
N VAL A 46 -1.29 16.74 -12.27
CA VAL A 46 -0.83 16.76 -10.88
C VAL A 46 -1.95 16.39 -9.89
N ALA A 47 -3.20 16.76 -10.19
CA ALA A 47 -4.33 16.43 -9.32
C ALA A 47 -4.57 14.92 -9.25
N ALA A 48 -4.46 14.21 -10.38
CA ALA A 48 -4.53 12.74 -10.40
C ALA A 48 -3.41 12.10 -9.58
N GLY A 49 -2.19 12.67 -9.63
CA GLY A 49 -1.06 12.23 -8.81
C GLY A 49 -1.31 12.43 -7.31
N LEU A 50 -1.87 13.58 -6.92
CA LEU A 50 -2.23 13.86 -5.53
C LEU A 50 -3.30 12.90 -5.00
N VAL A 51 -4.33 12.61 -5.81
CA VAL A 51 -5.37 11.63 -5.46
C VAL A 51 -4.77 10.26 -5.25
N MET A 52 -3.95 9.76 -6.18
CA MET A 52 -3.30 8.46 -6.02
C MET A 52 -2.38 8.41 -4.80
N GLY A 53 -1.64 9.48 -4.53
CA GLY A 53 -0.84 9.60 -3.31
C GLY A 53 -1.69 9.49 -2.03
N ALA A 54 -2.82 10.20 -1.98
CA ALA A 54 -3.73 10.15 -0.85
C ALA A 54 -4.35 8.75 -0.65
N VAL A 55 -4.72 8.09 -1.74
CA VAL A 55 -5.26 6.71 -1.71
C VAL A 55 -4.23 5.73 -1.17
N ILE A 56 -2.98 5.80 -1.64
CA ILE A 56 -1.88 4.95 -1.15
C ILE A 56 -1.70 5.15 0.36
N LEU A 57 -1.68 6.40 0.83
CA LEU A 57 -1.54 6.71 2.26
C LEU A 57 -2.73 6.19 3.08
N ALA A 58 -3.96 6.34 2.57
CA ALA A 58 -5.16 5.83 3.24
C ALA A 58 -5.12 4.29 3.39
N ILE A 59 -4.78 3.59 2.31
CA ILE A 59 -4.64 2.12 2.34
C ILE A 59 -3.52 1.70 3.29
N ALA A 60 -2.37 2.39 3.25
CA ALA A 60 -1.26 2.12 4.15
C ALA A 60 -1.67 2.29 5.62
N ALA A 61 -2.42 3.34 5.96
CA ALA A 61 -2.92 3.57 7.31
C ALA A 61 -3.84 2.42 7.78
N VAL A 62 -4.75 1.95 6.92
CA VAL A 62 -5.63 0.81 7.23
C VAL A 62 -4.81 -0.47 7.42
N VAL A 63 -3.85 -0.76 6.54
CA VAL A 63 -3.00 -1.95 6.64
C VAL A 63 -2.16 -1.93 7.93
N VAL A 64 -1.57 -0.78 8.27
CA VAL A 64 -0.82 -0.62 9.52
C VAL A 64 -1.73 -0.86 10.73
N ALA A 65 -2.93 -0.28 10.73
CA ALA A 65 -3.89 -0.48 11.82
C ALA A 65 -4.21 -1.97 12.02
N VAL A 66 -4.47 -2.70 10.94
CA VAL A 66 -4.80 -4.14 10.96
C VAL A 66 -3.60 -5.02 11.35
N LEU A 67 -2.39 -4.66 10.96
CA LEU A 67 -1.19 -5.43 11.31
C LEU A 67 -0.68 -5.14 12.73
N SER A 68 -1.06 -3.98 13.29
CA SER A 68 -0.65 -3.55 14.63
C SER A 68 -1.61 -3.96 15.75
N SER A 69 -2.82 -4.40 15.39
CA SER A 69 -3.87 -4.90 16.31
C SER A 69 -3.64 -6.37 16.66
#